data_AF-A0A835JS20-F1
#
_entry.id   AF-A0A835JS20-F1
#
_cell.length_a   1.000
_cell.length_b   1.000
_cell.length_c   1.000
_cell.angle_alpha   90.00
_cell.angle_beta   90.00
_cell.angle_gamma   90.00
#
_symmetry.space_group_name_H-M   'P 1'
#
loop_
_entity.id
_entity.type
_entity.pdbx_description
1 polymer ?
#
loop_
_entity_poly.entity_id
_entity_poly.type
_entity_poly.pdbx_seq_one_letter_code
_entity_poly.pdbx_strand_id
1 'polypeptide(L)'
;MDSEEEFDMQDAAAESAEDDFYSGGEEDGFDSDDADVADYEFIDNDSDDSDDLISHRHQQNYTVLSEEDIRKRQDDDVTRIATVLSISKVAASILLRYYNWSVSKVHDEWFADEEKVRKAVGLLEEPVVPFPDGREMTCGICFETYPSDRLLAAACGHPFCNSCWAGYISTAINDGPGCLMLRCPDPSCNAAVGQDMINLLTSDEDSKKHSRYFIRSYIEDNRKTKWCPAPGCDYAVDFIVGSGSYDVTCRCAYSFCWNCTEEAHRPVDCGTVAKWILKNSAESENMNWYGT
;
A
#
# COMPACT_ATOMS: atom_id res chain seq x y z
N MET A 1 28.51 52.88 -15.99
CA MET A 1 27.35 53.57 -16.58
C MET A 1 26.16 52.66 -16.32
N ASP A 2 25.82 52.42 -15.04
CA ASP A 2 25.12 53.33 -14.10
C ASP A 2 23.72 53.63 -14.67
N SER A 3 22.58 53.37 -14.00
CA SER A 3 22.20 53.47 -12.58
C SER A 3 20.96 52.55 -12.34
N GLU A 4 20.73 51.83 -11.23
CA GLU A 4 20.48 52.20 -9.80
C GLU A 4 19.28 53.15 -9.61
N GLU A 5 18.12 52.63 -9.16
CA GLU A 5 17.47 52.74 -7.82
C GLU A 5 16.34 53.81 -7.87
N GLU A 6 15.18 53.75 -7.20
CA GLU A 6 14.78 53.61 -5.79
C GLU A 6 13.24 53.31 -5.72
N PHE A 7 12.70 52.46 -4.83
CA PHE A 7 12.41 52.61 -3.38
C PHE A 7 11.06 53.29 -3.07
N ASP A 8 10.18 52.60 -2.32
CA ASP A 8 9.41 53.27 -1.25
C ASP A 8 9.00 52.25 -0.17
N MET A 9 9.52 52.48 1.03
CA MET A 9 9.18 51.83 2.29
C MET A 9 8.47 52.87 3.17
N GLN A 10 7.34 52.51 3.76
CA GLN A 10 6.82 53.16 4.98
C GLN A 10 6.00 52.12 5.76
N ASP A 11 5.84 52.18 7.07
CA ASP A 11 6.70 52.61 8.18
C ASP A 11 5.99 52.07 9.43
N ALA A 12 6.73 51.88 10.52
CA ALA A 12 6.28 51.25 11.75
C ALA A 12 5.61 52.22 12.75
N ALA A 13 4.68 51.71 13.56
CA ALA A 13 4.34 52.15 14.93
C ALA A 13 3.49 51.03 15.58
N ALA A 14 3.90 50.28 16.61
CA ALA A 14 4.29 50.60 17.98
C ALA A 14 3.10 50.89 18.94
N GLU A 15 2.98 50.00 19.94
CA GLU A 15 2.50 50.19 21.33
C GLU A 15 1.05 49.82 21.73
N SER A 16 0.98 48.71 22.48
CA SER A 16 0.36 48.48 23.81
C SER A 16 -0.85 49.29 24.29
N ALA A 17 -1.92 48.58 24.68
CA ALA A 17 -2.73 48.92 25.85
C ALA A 17 -3.53 47.68 26.33
N GLU A 18 -3.27 47.34 27.58
CA GLU A 18 -4.08 46.50 28.48
C GLU A 18 -5.44 47.14 28.79
N ASP A 19 -6.48 46.34 29.01
CA ASP A 19 -7.65 46.76 29.78
C ASP A 19 -8.38 45.52 30.37
N ASP A 20 -8.25 45.38 31.68
CA ASP A 20 -9.03 44.53 32.56
C ASP A 20 -10.43 45.14 32.79
N PHE A 21 -11.50 44.36 32.69
CA PHE A 21 -12.78 44.73 33.29
C PHE A 21 -13.46 43.56 34.00
N TYR A 22 -13.55 43.73 35.33
CA TYR A 22 -14.23 42.91 36.31
C TYR A 22 -15.76 42.89 36.11
N SER A 23 -16.39 41.74 36.32
CA SER A 23 -17.73 41.70 36.92
C SER A 23 -17.82 40.49 37.83
N GLY A 24 -17.75 40.78 39.12
CA GLY A 24 -18.10 39.85 40.19
C GLY A 24 -19.59 39.87 40.50
N GLY A 25 -20.03 38.81 41.16
CA GLY A 25 -21.27 38.75 41.93
C GLY A 25 -21.49 37.33 42.48
N GLU A 26 -20.91 36.96 43.64
CA GLU A 26 -21.55 36.73 44.97
C GLU A 26 -22.70 35.68 44.98
N GLU A 27 -22.95 34.84 45.99
CA GLU A 27 -22.22 34.15 47.07
C GLU A 27 -23.32 33.49 47.91
N ASP A 28 -23.40 32.16 47.97
CA ASP A 28 -24.18 31.42 48.99
C ASP A 28 -23.97 29.91 48.78
N GLY A 29 -23.49 29.08 49.71
CA GLY A 29 -23.46 29.20 51.17
C GLY A 29 -24.35 28.10 51.78
N PHE A 30 -23.92 26.84 51.77
CA PHE A 30 -24.41 25.85 52.74
C PHE A 30 -23.37 24.75 53.00
N ASP A 31 -22.85 24.81 54.21
CA ASP A 31 -22.02 23.81 54.87
C ASP A 31 -22.94 23.00 55.80
N SER A 32 -22.78 21.68 55.83
CA SER A 32 -23.31 20.85 56.91
C SER A 32 -22.56 19.52 56.95
N ASP A 33 -21.66 19.43 57.90
CA ASP A 33 -21.09 18.21 58.44
C ASP A 33 -22.20 17.38 59.12
N ASP A 34 -22.14 16.05 58.98
CA ASP A 34 -22.37 15.15 60.13
C ASP A 34 -21.72 13.79 59.86
N ALA A 35 -20.95 13.33 60.84
CA ALA A 35 -20.34 12.02 60.89
C ALA A 35 -21.14 11.19 61.90
N ASP A 36 -21.38 9.90 61.63
CA ASP A 36 -21.27 8.85 62.66
C ASP A 36 -21.45 7.41 62.12
N VAL A 37 -20.43 6.61 62.42
CA VAL A 37 -20.43 5.22 62.94
C VAL A 37 -21.04 4.07 62.11
N ALA A 38 -20.10 3.27 61.60
CA ALA A 38 -20.03 1.80 61.53
C ALA A 38 -21.26 0.93 61.81
N ASP A 39 -21.53 0.00 60.89
CA ASP A 39 -21.81 -1.38 61.26
C ASP A 39 -21.17 -2.37 60.28
N TYR A 40 -20.59 -3.42 60.85
CA TYR A 40 -19.84 -4.47 60.19
C TYR A 40 -20.73 -5.70 60.12
N GLU A 41 -21.36 -5.98 58.98
CA GLU A 41 -21.97 -7.29 58.73
C GLU A 41 -21.22 -8.06 57.64
N PHE A 42 -20.49 -9.04 58.14
CA PHE A 42 -19.81 -10.10 57.43
C PHE A 42 -20.86 -11.09 56.90
N ILE A 43 -21.08 -11.11 55.59
CA ILE A 43 -21.79 -12.21 54.92
C ILE A 43 -20.77 -12.93 54.02
N ASP A 44 -20.24 -14.04 54.54
CA ASP A 44 -19.70 -15.11 53.73
C ASP A 44 -20.84 -15.67 52.88
N ASN A 45 -20.81 -15.38 51.58
CA ASN A 45 -21.56 -16.13 50.59
C ASN A 45 -20.57 -16.69 49.57
N ASP A 46 -20.05 -17.87 49.89
CA ASP A 46 -19.48 -18.80 48.92
C ASP A 46 -20.47 -19.03 47.77
N SER A 47 -19.91 -19.20 46.56
CA SER A 47 -20.58 -19.41 45.27
C SER A 47 -20.95 -18.12 44.54
N ASP A 48 -20.15 -17.71 43.56
CA ASP A 48 -20.47 -17.91 42.13
C ASP A 48 -19.41 -17.22 41.23
N ASP A 49 -19.05 -17.91 40.14
CA ASP A 49 -18.35 -17.45 38.93
C ASP A 49 -17.39 -16.24 39.02
N SER A 50 -16.12 -16.50 39.33
CA SER A 50 -15.01 -15.56 39.08
C SER A 50 -14.14 -15.99 37.90
N ASP A 51 -14.76 -16.37 36.78
CA ASP A 51 -14.07 -16.58 35.49
C ASP A 51 -14.54 -15.61 34.38
N ASP A 52 -15.41 -14.64 34.70
CA ASP A 52 -16.00 -13.72 33.72
C ASP A 52 -15.36 -12.32 33.66
N LEU A 53 -14.26 -12.08 34.39
CA LEU A 53 -13.55 -10.79 34.37
C LEU A 53 -12.37 -10.70 33.39
N ILE A 54 -12.16 -11.72 32.53
CA ILE A 54 -11.15 -11.68 31.43
C ILE A 54 -11.84 -11.72 30.04
N SER A 55 -13.15 -11.45 29.97
CA SER A 55 -13.87 -11.34 28.69
C SER A 55 -13.99 -9.89 28.18
N HIS A 56 -13.17 -8.96 28.68
CA HIS A 56 -12.70 -7.85 27.85
C HIS A 56 -11.72 -8.41 26.80
N ARG A 57 -12.27 -9.23 25.90
CA ARG A 57 -11.75 -9.37 24.55
C ARG A 57 -11.69 -7.93 24.04
N HIS A 58 -10.50 -7.32 24.12
CA HIS A 58 -10.20 -6.12 23.36
C HIS A 58 -10.76 -6.42 21.98
N GLN A 59 -11.81 -5.70 21.57
CA GLN A 59 -12.32 -5.84 20.21
C GLN A 59 -11.08 -5.66 19.35
N GLN A 60 -10.62 -6.74 18.73
CA GLN A 60 -9.39 -6.69 17.96
C GLN A 60 -9.74 -5.81 16.77
N ASN A 61 -9.17 -4.61 16.79
CA ASN A 61 -9.43 -3.54 15.83
C ASN A 61 -8.80 -3.84 14.48
N TYR A 62 -8.40 -5.08 14.25
CA TYR A 62 -7.68 -5.52 13.08
C TYR A 62 -7.93 -7.01 12.82
N THR A 63 -7.75 -7.40 11.56
CA THR A 63 -7.76 -8.80 11.14
C THR A 63 -6.45 -9.13 10.45
N VAL A 64 -5.89 -10.30 10.75
CA VAL A 64 -4.68 -10.79 10.08
C VAL A 64 -5.07 -11.66 8.90
N LEU A 65 -4.66 -11.25 7.71
CA LEU A 65 -4.91 -11.88 6.42
C LEU A 65 -3.73 -12.79 6.05
N SER A 66 -4.04 -14.02 5.65
CA SER A 66 -3.08 -14.92 5.00
C SER A 66 -2.90 -14.58 3.52
N GLU A 67 -1.84 -15.11 2.91
CA GLU A 67 -1.64 -14.99 1.46
C GLU A 67 -2.84 -15.53 0.67
N GLU A 68 -3.46 -16.63 1.12
CA GLU A 68 -4.65 -17.21 0.48
C GLU A 68 -5.85 -16.27 0.55
N ASP A 69 -6.06 -15.61 1.70
CA ASP A 69 -7.13 -14.63 1.87
C ASP A 69 -6.95 -13.45 0.90
N ILE A 70 -5.70 -12.98 0.74
CA ILE A 70 -5.36 -11.86 -0.15
C ILE A 70 -5.56 -12.27 -1.61
N ARG A 71 -5.07 -13.44 -2.01
CA ARG A 71 -5.27 -13.99 -3.37
C ARG A 71 -6.76 -14.12 -3.71
N LYS A 72 -7.57 -14.57 -2.75
CA LYS A 72 -9.02 -14.68 -2.93
C LYS A 72 -9.66 -13.30 -3.14
N ARG A 73 -9.34 -12.32 -2.29
CA ARG A 73 -9.85 -10.94 -2.46
C ARG A 73 -9.43 -10.33 -3.79
N GLN A 74 -8.19 -10.58 -4.23
CA GLN A 74 -7.72 -10.16 -5.56
C GLN A 74 -8.54 -10.79 -6.69
N ASP A 75 -8.74 -12.11 -6.70
CA ASP A 75 -9.53 -12.77 -7.76
C ASP A 75 -11.00 -12.37 -7.73
N ASP A 76 -11.57 -12.12 -6.55
CA ASP A 76 -12.93 -11.60 -6.39
C ASP A 76 -13.05 -10.19 -7.01
N ASP A 77 -12.10 -9.29 -6.73
CA ASP A 77 -12.07 -7.95 -7.31
C ASP A 77 -11.83 -7.96 -8.82
N VAL A 78 -10.90 -8.79 -9.30
CA VAL A 78 -10.64 -9.00 -10.74
C VAL A 78 -11.87 -9.55 -11.43
N THR A 79 -12.54 -10.54 -10.86
CA THR A 79 -13.74 -11.16 -11.42
C THR A 79 -14.91 -10.18 -11.44
N ARG A 80 -15.05 -9.35 -10.40
CA ARG A 80 -16.06 -8.28 -10.35
C ARG A 80 -15.85 -7.26 -11.47
N ILE A 81 -14.62 -6.77 -11.66
CA ILE A 81 -14.31 -5.86 -12.78
C ILE A 81 -14.53 -6.55 -14.13
N ALA A 82 -14.03 -7.77 -14.31
CA ALA A 82 -14.15 -8.51 -15.56
C ALA A 82 -15.60 -8.74 -15.97
N THR A 83 -16.48 -9.06 -15.01
CA THR A 83 -17.91 -9.30 -15.26
C THR A 83 -18.68 -8.01 -15.53
N VAL A 84 -18.43 -6.94 -14.76
CA VAL A 84 -19.14 -5.66 -14.93
C VAL A 84 -18.72 -4.95 -16.21
N LEU A 85 -17.43 -4.95 -16.53
CA LEU A 85 -16.91 -4.29 -17.73
C LEU A 85 -16.90 -5.19 -18.97
N SER A 86 -17.26 -6.47 -18.83
CA SER A 86 -17.23 -7.48 -19.92
C SER A 86 -15.87 -7.58 -20.63
N ILE A 87 -14.78 -7.58 -19.84
CA ILE A 87 -13.40 -7.69 -20.32
C ILE A 87 -12.73 -8.98 -19.81
N SER A 88 -11.57 -9.33 -20.37
CA SER A 88 -10.80 -10.49 -19.89
C SER A 88 -10.27 -10.27 -18.47
N LYS A 89 -10.08 -11.36 -17.70
CA LYS A 89 -9.46 -11.29 -16.37
C LYS A 89 -8.07 -10.64 -16.42
N VAL A 90 -7.30 -10.87 -17.49
CA VAL A 90 -5.98 -10.27 -17.68
C VAL A 90 -6.10 -8.75 -17.80
N ALA A 91 -7.01 -8.25 -18.62
CA ALA A 91 -7.27 -6.82 -18.76
C ALA A 91 -7.76 -6.19 -17.45
N ALA A 92 -8.68 -6.86 -16.74
CA ALA A 92 -9.18 -6.42 -15.43
C ALA A 92 -8.05 -6.32 -14.38
N SER A 93 -7.13 -7.29 -14.33
CA SER A 93 -5.96 -7.24 -13.46
C SER A 93 -5.08 -6.02 -13.76
N ILE A 94 -4.81 -5.73 -15.04
CA ILE A 94 -3.97 -4.58 -15.42
C ILE A 94 -4.65 -3.26 -15.03
N LEU A 95 -5.97 -3.13 -15.22
CA LEU A 95 -6.74 -1.97 -14.78
C LEU A 95 -6.65 -1.77 -13.27
N LEU A 96 -6.88 -2.83 -12.50
CA LEU A 96 -6.79 -2.78 -11.04
C LEU A 96 -5.40 -2.37 -10.58
N ARG A 97 -4.34 -2.89 -11.22
CA ARG A 97 -2.97 -2.48 -10.93
C ARG A 97 -2.73 -1.00 -11.22
N TYR A 98 -3.23 -0.49 -12.35
CA TYR A 98 -3.08 0.93 -12.72
C TYR A 98 -3.78 1.88 -11.73
N TYR A 99 -4.93 1.48 -11.19
CA TYR A 99 -5.73 2.27 -10.24
C TYR A 99 -5.53 1.87 -8.77
N ASN A 100 -4.38 1.27 -8.43
CA ASN A 100 -4.01 0.92 -7.05
C ASN A 100 -5.09 0.08 -6.35
N TRP A 101 -5.62 -0.93 -7.05
CA TRP A 101 -6.67 -1.85 -6.61
C TRP A 101 -7.99 -1.19 -6.18
N SER A 102 -8.26 0.03 -6.65
CA SER A 102 -9.51 0.73 -6.34
C SER A 102 -10.60 0.45 -7.36
N VAL A 103 -11.53 -0.46 -7.02
CA VAL A 103 -12.65 -0.83 -7.90
C VAL A 103 -13.56 0.36 -8.25
N SER A 104 -13.85 1.23 -7.29
CA SER A 104 -14.66 2.43 -7.55
C SER A 104 -14.02 3.33 -8.59
N LYS A 105 -12.72 3.64 -8.46
CA LYS A 105 -12.00 4.48 -9.42
C LYS A 105 -11.96 3.87 -10.82
N VAL A 106 -11.77 2.55 -10.91
CA VAL A 106 -11.82 1.84 -12.20
C VAL A 106 -13.18 2.05 -12.86
N HIS A 107 -14.28 1.86 -12.12
CA HIS A 107 -15.61 2.08 -12.65
C HIS A 107 -15.84 3.54 -13.05
N ASP A 108 -15.52 4.50 -12.18
CA ASP A 108 -15.74 5.92 -12.43
C ASP A 108 -15.02 6.40 -13.70
N GLU A 109 -13.74 6.04 -13.86
CA GLU A 109 -12.94 6.44 -15.02
C GLU A 109 -13.32 5.66 -16.29
N TRP A 110 -13.61 4.36 -16.18
CA TRP A 110 -14.00 3.54 -17.33
C TRP A 110 -15.35 3.96 -17.91
N PHE A 111 -16.34 4.22 -17.05
CA PHE A 111 -17.65 4.68 -17.50
C PHE A 111 -17.64 6.14 -17.96
N ALA A 112 -16.64 6.93 -17.56
CA ALA A 112 -16.44 8.28 -18.08
C ALA A 112 -15.85 8.27 -19.49
N ASP A 113 -14.76 7.52 -19.71
CA ASP A 113 -14.09 7.44 -21.03
C ASP A 113 -13.28 6.13 -21.16
N GLU A 114 -13.94 5.11 -21.71
CA GLU A 114 -13.37 3.78 -21.92
C GLU A 114 -12.15 3.80 -22.85
N GLU A 115 -12.17 4.58 -23.93
CA GLU A 115 -11.09 4.63 -24.92
C GLU A 115 -9.82 5.25 -24.31
N LYS A 116 -9.98 6.32 -23.54
CA LYS A 116 -8.88 6.97 -22.82
C LYS A 116 -8.25 6.03 -21.80
N VAL A 117 -9.07 5.30 -21.03
CA VAL A 117 -8.57 4.33 -20.05
C VAL A 117 -7.83 3.19 -20.75
N ARG A 118 -8.41 2.61 -21.81
CA ARG A 118 -7.76 1.58 -22.62
C ARG A 118 -6.40 2.04 -23.13
N LYS A 119 -6.30 3.25 -23.69
CA LYS A 119 -5.05 3.80 -24.21
C LYS A 119 -4.00 4.08 -23.12
N ALA A 120 -4.42 4.62 -21.97
CA ALA A 120 -3.54 4.89 -20.84
C ALA A 120 -2.95 3.59 -20.26
N VAL A 121 -3.80 2.58 -20.15
CA VAL A 121 -3.45 1.27 -19.60
C VAL A 121 -2.84 0.35 -20.67
N GLY A 122 -2.83 0.75 -21.94
CA GLY A 122 -2.20 -0.02 -23.02
C GLY A 122 -2.97 -1.27 -23.44
N LEU A 123 -4.28 -1.28 -23.19
CA LEU A 123 -5.19 -2.32 -23.65
C LEU A 123 -5.64 -1.96 -25.07
N LEU A 124 -5.10 -2.66 -26.06
CA LEU A 124 -5.43 -2.45 -27.47
C LEU A 124 -6.56 -3.42 -27.88
N GLU A 125 -7.56 -2.91 -28.62
CA GLU A 125 -8.65 -3.73 -29.15
C GLU A 125 -8.24 -4.49 -30.42
N GLU A 126 -7.37 -3.90 -31.23
CA GLU A 126 -6.86 -4.49 -32.46
C GLU A 126 -5.32 -4.50 -32.48
N PRO A 127 -4.70 -5.55 -33.04
CA PRO A 127 -3.26 -5.58 -33.22
C PRO A 127 -2.83 -4.51 -34.24
N VAL A 128 -1.89 -3.66 -33.82
CA VAL A 128 -1.30 -2.59 -34.65
C VAL A 128 -0.53 -3.19 -35.83
N VAL A 129 0.04 -4.38 -35.64
CA VAL A 129 0.75 -5.12 -36.68
C VAL A 129 0.01 -6.44 -36.97
N PRO A 130 -0.53 -6.63 -38.19
CA PRO A 130 -1.09 -7.92 -38.58
C PRO A 130 0.05 -8.95 -38.65
N PHE A 131 -0.10 -10.08 -37.97
CA PHE A 131 0.81 -11.23 -38.14
C PHE A 131 0.51 -11.89 -39.49
N PRO A 132 1.43 -11.85 -40.47
CA PRO A 132 1.22 -12.54 -41.73
C PRO A 132 1.48 -14.04 -41.53
N ASP A 133 0.46 -14.86 -41.71
CA ASP A 133 0.57 -16.32 -41.66
C ASP A 133 1.60 -16.82 -42.69
N GLY A 134 2.56 -17.61 -42.22
CA GLY A 134 3.47 -18.38 -43.07
C GLY A 134 4.69 -17.62 -43.62
N ARG A 135 5.00 -16.41 -43.13
CA ARG A 135 6.26 -15.72 -43.47
C ARG A 135 7.26 -15.76 -42.32
N GLU A 136 8.54 -15.84 -42.70
CA GLU A 136 9.63 -15.52 -41.78
C GLU A 136 9.62 -14.03 -41.48
N MET A 137 9.79 -13.68 -40.21
CA MET A 137 9.76 -12.32 -39.69
C MET A 137 11.00 -12.10 -38.83
N THR A 138 11.46 -10.85 -38.75
CA THR A 138 12.66 -10.49 -37.99
C THR A 138 12.29 -10.03 -36.59
N CYS A 139 12.99 -10.55 -35.58
CA CYS A 139 12.84 -10.09 -34.20
C CYS A 139 13.34 -8.64 -34.05
N GLY A 140 12.54 -7.77 -33.43
CA GLY A 140 12.90 -6.35 -33.23
C GLY A 140 14.03 -6.07 -32.23
N ILE A 141 14.55 -7.09 -31.53
CA ILE A 141 15.61 -6.95 -30.52
C ILE A 141 16.92 -7.58 -31.00
N CYS A 142 16.91 -8.86 -31.37
CA CYS A 142 18.14 -9.55 -31.82
C CYS A 142 18.38 -9.43 -33.34
N PHE A 143 17.40 -8.92 -34.10
CA PHE A 143 17.46 -8.78 -35.57
C PHE A 143 17.65 -10.09 -36.34
N GLU A 144 17.47 -11.24 -35.70
CA GLU A 144 17.47 -12.54 -36.36
C GLU A 144 16.09 -12.87 -36.96
N THR A 145 16.11 -13.68 -38.01
CA THR A 145 14.92 -14.14 -38.73
C THR A 145 14.38 -15.41 -38.12
N TYR A 146 13.07 -15.42 -37.82
CA TYR A 146 12.37 -16.56 -37.25
C TYR A 146 11.11 -16.87 -38.07
N PRO A 147 10.70 -18.14 -38.10
CA PRO A 147 9.35 -18.46 -38.55
C PRO A 147 8.31 -17.84 -37.60
N SER A 148 7.17 -17.43 -38.15
CA SER A 148 6.09 -16.74 -37.42
C SER A 148 5.63 -17.45 -36.13
N ASP A 149 5.73 -18.78 -36.07
CA ASP A 149 5.36 -19.61 -34.90
C ASP A 149 6.34 -19.50 -33.71
N ARG A 150 7.55 -18.99 -33.95
CA ARG A 150 8.58 -18.77 -32.91
C ARG A 150 8.66 -17.33 -32.42
N LEU A 151 7.84 -16.46 -32.97
CA LEU A 151 7.73 -15.07 -32.57
C LEU A 151 6.44 -14.89 -31.77
N LEU A 152 6.56 -14.10 -30.71
CA LEU A 152 5.44 -13.74 -29.86
C LEU A 152 5.29 -12.23 -29.87
N ALA A 153 4.06 -11.78 -29.67
CA ALA A 153 3.74 -10.38 -29.52
C ALA A 153 2.71 -10.20 -28.40
N ALA A 154 2.78 -9.04 -27.75
CA ALA A 154 1.68 -8.54 -26.95
C ALA A 154 0.51 -8.10 -27.87
N ALA A 155 -0.52 -7.47 -27.30
CA ALA A 155 -1.70 -7.01 -28.04
C ALA A 155 -1.38 -6.05 -29.21
N CYS A 156 -0.19 -5.42 -29.24
CA CYS A 156 0.24 -4.54 -30.34
C CYS A 156 0.67 -5.28 -31.62
N GLY A 157 1.03 -6.56 -31.55
CA GLY A 157 1.56 -7.30 -32.70
C GLY A 157 3.05 -7.10 -32.98
N HIS A 158 3.81 -6.35 -32.17
CA HIS A 158 5.26 -6.24 -32.34
C HIS A 158 5.96 -7.59 -32.07
N PRO A 159 6.65 -8.18 -33.06
CA PRO A 159 7.17 -9.54 -32.96
C PRO A 159 8.56 -9.59 -32.32
N PHE A 160 8.70 -10.39 -31.27
CA PHE A 160 10.00 -10.73 -30.68
C PHE A 160 10.11 -12.23 -30.45
N CYS A 161 11.33 -12.76 -30.54
CA CYS A 161 11.56 -14.18 -30.31
C CYS A 161 11.41 -14.52 -28.82
N ASN A 162 11.17 -15.80 -28.54
CA ASN A 162 10.97 -16.29 -27.17
C ASN A 162 12.13 -15.92 -26.23
N SER A 163 13.38 -16.06 -26.69
CA SER A 163 14.57 -15.73 -25.87
C SER A 163 14.65 -14.25 -25.52
N CYS A 164 14.34 -13.34 -26.46
CA CYS A 164 14.32 -11.91 -26.18
C CYS A 164 13.20 -11.53 -25.20
N TRP A 165 12.00 -12.12 -25.36
CA TRP A 165 10.92 -11.91 -24.39
C TRP A 165 11.27 -12.44 -23.00
N ALA A 166 11.78 -13.68 -22.92
CA ALA A 166 12.17 -14.29 -21.65
C ALA A 166 13.23 -13.43 -20.95
N GLY A 167 14.28 -13.01 -21.67
CA GLY A 167 15.32 -12.12 -21.12
C GLY A 167 14.77 -10.77 -20.65
N TYR A 168 13.89 -10.15 -21.43
CA TYR A 168 13.25 -8.88 -21.07
C TYR A 168 12.39 -9.00 -19.81
N ILE A 169 11.51 -10.02 -19.75
CA ILE A 169 10.60 -10.22 -18.62
C ILE A 169 11.37 -10.62 -17.36
N SER A 170 12.33 -11.54 -17.47
CA SER A 170 13.17 -11.94 -16.33
C SER A 170 13.99 -10.77 -15.79
N THR A 171 14.54 -9.90 -16.65
CA THR A 171 15.24 -8.69 -16.19
C THR A 171 14.30 -7.78 -15.42
N ALA A 172 13.12 -7.48 -15.98
CA ALA A 172 12.13 -6.63 -15.32
C ALA A 172 11.67 -7.19 -13.96
N ILE A 173 11.51 -8.52 -13.84
CA ILE A 173 11.15 -9.16 -12.56
C ILE A 173 12.27 -9.02 -11.53
N ASN A 174 13.53 -9.18 -11.96
CA ASN A 174 14.66 -9.05 -11.05
C ASN A 174 14.94 -7.59 -10.65
N ASP A 175 14.57 -6.62 -11.48
CA ASP A 175 14.66 -5.18 -11.17
C ASP A 175 13.65 -4.74 -10.10
N GLY A 176 12.51 -5.43 -9.98
CA GLY A 176 11.58 -5.26 -8.86
C GLY A 176 10.09 -5.21 -9.25
N PRO A 177 9.23 -4.61 -8.41
CA PRO A 177 7.77 -4.66 -8.59
C PRO A 177 7.26 -3.85 -9.80
N GLY A 178 8.12 -3.07 -10.46
CA GLY A 178 7.79 -2.37 -11.72
C GLY A 178 7.36 -3.32 -12.85
N CYS A 179 7.76 -4.61 -12.79
CA CYS A 179 7.33 -5.63 -13.74
C CYS A 179 5.80 -5.85 -13.80
N LEU A 180 5.06 -5.44 -12.77
CA LEU A 180 3.59 -5.57 -12.75
C LEU A 180 2.87 -4.66 -13.77
N MET A 181 3.58 -3.67 -14.32
CA MET A 181 3.08 -2.75 -15.35
C MET A 181 3.95 -2.80 -16.61
N LEU A 182 4.51 -3.98 -16.91
CA LEU A 182 5.43 -4.19 -18.02
C LEU A 182 4.76 -3.85 -19.37
N ARG A 183 5.55 -3.23 -20.25
CA ARG A 183 5.11 -2.78 -21.57
C ARG A 183 5.79 -3.59 -22.67
N CYS A 184 5.29 -3.42 -23.89
CA CYS A 184 5.96 -3.91 -25.08
C CYS A 184 7.43 -3.45 -25.10
N PRO A 185 8.38 -4.32 -25.49
CA PRO A 185 9.79 -3.95 -25.62
C PRO A 185 10.06 -2.84 -26.66
N ASP A 186 9.14 -2.60 -27.58
CA ASP A 186 9.24 -1.48 -28.52
C ASP A 186 9.07 -0.13 -27.79
N PRO A 187 10.05 0.79 -27.84
CA PRO A 187 10.02 2.05 -27.09
C PRO A 187 8.87 3.00 -27.46
N SER A 188 8.32 2.86 -28.67
CA SER A 188 7.21 3.69 -29.14
C SER A 188 5.84 3.09 -28.78
N CYS A 189 5.82 1.88 -28.22
CA CYS A 189 4.61 1.14 -27.95
C CYS A 189 4.25 1.12 -26.46
N ASN A 190 3.00 1.47 -26.14
CA ASN A 190 2.48 1.42 -24.77
C ASN A 190 1.66 0.15 -24.46
N ALA A 191 1.67 -0.86 -25.34
CA ALA A 191 0.86 -2.06 -25.13
C ALA A 191 1.27 -2.77 -23.83
N ALA A 192 0.30 -3.12 -23.00
CA ALA A 192 0.53 -3.84 -21.76
C ALA A 192 0.89 -5.31 -22.04
N VAL A 193 1.79 -5.84 -21.21
CA VAL A 193 2.12 -7.27 -21.18
C VAL A 193 1.28 -7.92 -20.09
N GLY A 194 0.50 -8.93 -20.48
CA GLY A 194 -0.38 -9.66 -19.56
C GLY A 194 0.35 -10.71 -18.72
N GLN A 195 -0.28 -11.10 -17.61
CA GLN A 195 0.21 -12.14 -16.71
C GLN A 195 0.35 -13.50 -17.41
N ASP A 196 -0.52 -13.78 -18.36
CA ASP A 196 -0.51 -14.97 -19.22
C ASP A 196 0.80 -15.08 -20.00
N MET A 197 1.23 -13.99 -20.62
CA MET A 197 2.49 -13.95 -21.36
C MET A 197 3.71 -14.09 -20.43
N ILE A 198 3.66 -13.45 -19.27
CA ILE A 198 4.71 -13.56 -18.25
C ILE A 198 4.84 -15.00 -17.76
N ASN A 199 3.72 -15.66 -17.44
CA ASN A 199 3.73 -17.06 -16.98
C ASN A 199 4.19 -18.03 -18.06
N LEU A 200 3.94 -17.72 -19.33
CA LEU A 200 4.34 -18.56 -20.46
C LEU A 200 5.86 -18.50 -20.73
N LEU A 201 6.49 -17.35 -20.49
CA LEU A 201 7.85 -17.04 -20.98
C LEU A 201 8.91 -17.01 -19.87
N THR A 202 8.51 -17.17 -18.62
CA THR A 202 9.42 -17.13 -17.47
C THR A 202 9.64 -18.52 -16.87
N SER A 203 10.72 -18.65 -16.12
CA SER A 203 10.97 -19.84 -15.31
C SER A 203 10.01 -19.93 -14.13
N ASP A 204 9.87 -21.11 -13.51
CA ASP A 204 9.07 -21.29 -12.30
C ASP A 204 9.50 -20.36 -11.15
N GLU A 205 10.79 -20.05 -11.06
CA GLU A 205 11.32 -19.15 -10.03
C GLU A 205 10.86 -17.70 -10.26
N ASP A 206 11.02 -17.21 -11.49
CA ASP A 206 10.63 -15.84 -11.86
C ASP A 206 9.11 -15.67 -11.83
N SER A 207 8.35 -16.69 -12.26
CA SER A 207 6.89 -16.74 -12.10
C SER A 207 6.46 -16.62 -10.64
N LYS A 208 7.15 -17.31 -9.71
CA LYS A 208 6.88 -17.17 -8.26
C LYS A 208 7.24 -15.79 -7.73
N LYS A 209 8.37 -15.19 -8.17
CA LYS A 209 8.74 -13.81 -7.82
C LYS A 209 7.68 -12.82 -8.29
N HIS A 210 7.27 -12.93 -9.55
CA HIS A 210 6.20 -12.10 -10.11
C HIS A 210 4.89 -12.27 -9.33
N SER A 211 4.49 -13.51 -9.04
CA SER A 211 3.28 -13.80 -8.27
C SER A 211 3.32 -13.14 -6.88
N ARG A 212 4.47 -13.19 -6.20
CA ARG A 212 4.67 -12.49 -4.92
C ARG A 212 4.51 -10.98 -5.08
N TYR A 213 5.14 -10.35 -6.07
CA TYR A 213 4.94 -8.91 -6.32
C TYR A 213 3.48 -8.57 -6.57
N PHE A 214 2.79 -9.39 -7.37
CA PHE A 214 1.39 -9.17 -7.70
C PHE A 214 0.50 -9.21 -6.44
N ILE A 215 0.70 -10.18 -5.56
CA ILE A 215 -0.03 -10.28 -4.28
C ILE A 215 0.32 -9.11 -3.36
N ARG A 216 1.61 -8.81 -3.23
CA ARG A 216 2.12 -7.73 -2.38
C ARG A 216 1.49 -6.38 -2.69
N SER A 217 1.29 -6.14 -3.97
CA SER A 217 0.73 -4.91 -4.46
C SER A 217 -0.70 -4.61 -4.01
N TYR A 218 -1.51 -5.64 -3.68
CA TYR A 218 -2.87 -5.44 -3.18
C TYR A 218 -2.92 -4.72 -1.84
N ILE A 219 -1.93 -5.01 -1.00
CA ILE A 219 -1.84 -4.48 0.36
C ILE A 219 -1.09 -3.15 0.37
N GLU A 220 0.00 -3.03 -0.40
CA GLU A 220 0.83 -1.81 -0.46
C GLU A 220 0.05 -0.61 -1.00
N ASP A 221 -0.92 -0.85 -1.89
CA ASP A 221 -1.77 0.18 -2.50
C ASP A 221 -2.98 0.58 -1.61
N ASN A 222 -3.28 -0.17 -0.55
CA ASN A 222 -4.46 0.06 0.28
C ASN A 222 -4.09 0.62 1.67
N ARG A 223 -4.62 1.80 1.98
CA ARG A 223 -4.33 2.55 3.22
C ARG A 223 -4.78 1.87 4.51
N LYS A 224 -5.73 0.93 4.44
CA LYS A 224 -6.25 0.23 5.63
C LYS A 224 -5.48 -1.06 5.93
N THR A 225 -4.63 -1.50 5.01
CA THR A 225 -3.89 -2.75 5.14
C THR A 225 -2.38 -2.50 5.13
N LYS A 226 -1.62 -3.26 5.92
CA LYS A 226 -0.15 -3.22 5.89
C LYS A 226 0.44 -4.62 5.98
N TRP A 227 1.57 -4.85 5.32
CA TRP A 227 2.33 -6.09 5.50
C TRP A 227 2.92 -6.16 6.91
N CYS A 228 3.03 -7.37 7.45
CA CYS A 228 3.84 -7.60 8.64
C CYS A 228 5.31 -7.27 8.31
N PRO A 229 5.99 -6.45 9.13
CA PRO A 229 7.39 -6.07 8.87
C PRO A 229 8.39 -7.18 9.23
N ALA A 230 7.94 -8.28 9.86
CA ALA A 230 8.82 -9.39 10.22
C ALA A 230 9.47 -10.03 8.97
N PRO A 231 10.79 -10.26 8.96
CA PRO A 231 11.47 -10.88 7.83
C PRO A 231 10.89 -12.26 7.50
N GLY A 232 10.56 -12.49 6.22
CA GLY A 232 9.99 -13.76 5.75
C GLY A 232 8.51 -13.98 6.14
N CYS A 233 7.82 -12.96 6.62
CA CYS A 233 6.40 -13.05 6.93
C CYS A 233 5.52 -12.59 5.76
N ASP A 234 4.65 -13.47 5.28
CA ASP A 234 3.70 -13.20 4.19
C ASP A 234 2.26 -12.94 4.69
N TYR A 235 2.11 -12.48 5.94
CA TYR A 235 0.82 -12.06 6.49
C TYR A 235 0.66 -10.54 6.38
N ALA A 236 -0.58 -10.10 6.15
CA ALA A 236 -0.96 -8.69 6.19
C ALA A 236 -1.97 -8.42 7.31
N VAL A 237 -2.05 -7.17 7.75
CA VAL A 237 -2.98 -6.71 8.78
C VAL A 237 -3.94 -5.70 8.16
N ASP A 238 -5.23 -5.99 8.22
CA ASP A 238 -6.34 -5.11 7.82
C ASP A 238 -6.89 -4.44 9.08
N PHE A 239 -6.69 -3.13 9.19
CA PHE A 239 -6.93 -2.35 10.40
C PHE A 239 -8.17 -1.47 10.26
N ILE A 240 -9.02 -1.52 11.28
CA ILE A 240 -10.21 -0.68 11.39
C ILE A 240 -9.79 0.62 12.05
N VAL A 241 -9.75 1.69 11.25
CA VAL A 241 -9.37 3.04 11.73
C VAL A 241 -10.46 3.57 12.67
N GLY A 242 -10.03 4.21 13.77
CA GLY A 242 -10.93 4.86 14.74
C GLY A 242 -11.10 4.10 16.05
N SER A 243 -10.39 2.98 16.21
CA SER A 243 -10.52 2.13 17.39
C SER A 243 -9.20 1.94 18.12
N GLY A 244 -9.11 2.46 19.34
CA GLY A 244 -8.17 2.05 20.38
C GLY A 244 -6.67 2.05 20.02
N SER A 245 -6.00 0.96 20.40
CA SER A 245 -4.55 0.79 20.26
C SER A 245 -4.14 0.57 18.80
N TYR A 246 -3.00 1.13 18.40
CA TYR A 246 -2.34 0.85 17.12
C TYR A 246 -1.46 -0.41 17.17
N ASP A 247 -1.19 -0.97 18.35
CA ASP A 247 -0.38 -2.17 18.48
C ASP A 247 -1.16 -3.38 17.96
N VAL A 248 -0.56 -4.09 17.00
CA VAL A 248 -1.11 -5.28 16.37
C VAL A 248 -0.13 -6.44 16.51
N THR A 249 -0.65 -7.61 16.82
CA THR A 249 0.11 -8.86 16.85
C THR A 249 -0.25 -9.70 15.63
N CYS A 250 0.75 -10.02 14.81
CA CYS A 250 0.63 -10.87 13.64
C CYS A 250 0.57 -12.36 14.04
N ARG A 251 0.10 -13.22 13.12
CA ARG A 251 0.10 -14.69 13.30
C ARG A 251 1.52 -15.27 13.42
N CYS A 252 2.55 -14.57 12.97
CA CYS A 252 3.95 -14.94 13.19
C CYS A 252 4.48 -14.58 14.59
N ALA A 253 3.60 -14.15 15.51
CA ALA A 253 3.90 -13.64 16.84
C ALA A 253 4.66 -12.30 16.90
N TYR A 254 5.07 -11.73 15.76
CA TYR A 254 5.64 -10.38 15.74
C TYR A 254 4.56 -9.33 16.05
N SER A 255 4.87 -8.44 16.97
CA SER A 255 3.98 -7.34 17.37
C SER A 255 4.58 -6.01 16.98
N PHE A 256 3.79 -5.19 16.28
CA PHE A 256 4.23 -3.91 15.75
C PHE A 256 3.14 -2.86 15.86
N CYS A 257 3.53 -1.59 15.84
CA CYS A 257 2.59 -0.48 15.79
C CYS A 257 2.12 -0.29 14.34
N TRP A 258 0.82 -0.44 14.08
CA TRP A 258 0.24 -0.26 12.75
C TRP A 258 0.48 1.16 12.20
N ASN A 259 0.57 2.18 13.06
CA ASN A 259 0.75 3.55 12.62
C ASN A 259 2.18 3.82 12.09
N CYS A 260 3.21 3.58 12.91
CA CYS A 260 4.61 3.87 12.55
C CYS A 260 5.42 2.68 12.04
N THR A 261 4.86 1.47 12.02
CA THR A 261 5.49 0.21 11.57
C THR A 261 6.70 -0.26 12.36
N GLU A 262 7.03 0.41 13.46
CA GLU A 262 8.04 -0.01 14.43
C GLU A 262 7.50 -1.10 15.37
N GLU A 263 8.38 -1.71 16.17
CA GLU A 263 7.99 -2.65 17.22
C GLU A 263 6.89 -2.05 18.13
N ALA A 264 5.96 -2.89 18.59
CA ALA A 264 4.86 -2.46 19.44
C ALA A 264 5.42 -1.76 20.69
N HIS A 265 5.03 -0.51 20.89
CA HIS A 265 5.79 0.40 21.75
C HIS A 265 4.93 1.07 22.82
N ARG A 266 3.73 0.57 23.10
CA ARG A 266 2.96 1.09 24.23
C ARG A 266 3.71 0.90 25.56
N PRO A 267 3.60 1.88 26.47
CA PRO A 267 2.75 3.07 26.42
C PRO A 267 3.35 4.29 25.69
N VAL A 268 4.55 4.18 25.12
CA VAL A 268 5.24 5.28 24.43
C VAL A 268 4.50 5.62 23.14
N ASP A 269 4.42 6.91 22.78
CA ASP A 269 3.82 7.34 21.53
C ASP A 269 4.79 7.22 20.34
N CYS A 270 4.25 7.13 19.12
CA CYS A 270 5.06 6.97 17.90
C CYS A 270 6.08 8.11 17.71
N GLY A 271 5.76 9.33 18.14
CA GLY A 271 6.64 10.48 17.99
C GLY A 271 7.87 10.37 18.89
N THR A 272 7.71 9.87 20.10
CA THR A 272 8.83 9.59 21.01
C THR A 272 9.72 8.47 20.49
N VAL A 273 9.14 7.39 19.96
CA VAL A 273 9.90 6.30 19.31
C VAL A 273 10.71 6.81 18.12
N ALA A 274 10.09 7.60 17.24
CA ALA A 274 10.78 8.16 16.08
C ALA A 274 12.00 9.01 16.46
N LYS A 275 11.89 9.84 17.51
CA LYS A 275 13.02 10.63 18.04
C LYS A 275 14.13 9.74 18.61
N TRP A 276 13.77 8.66 19.29
CA TRP A 276 14.73 7.71 19.85
C TRP A 276 15.51 6.97 18.75
N ILE A 277 14.81 6.47 17.72
CA ILE A 277 15.44 5.83 16.56
C ILE A 277 16.41 6.78 15.86
N LEU A 278 15.98 8.02 15.60
CA LEU A 278 16.83 9.03 14.96
C LEU A 278 18.09 9.35 15.77
N LYS A 279 17.97 9.42 17.10
CA LYS A 279 19.12 9.65 17.97
C LYS A 279 20.09 8.48 17.94
N ASN A 280 19.58 7.26 18.04
CA ASN A 280 20.41 6.05 18.01
C ASN A 280 21.10 5.84 16.67
N SER A 281 20.44 6.14 15.55
CA SER A 281 21.07 6.03 14.22
C SER A 281 22.22 7.03 14.11
N ALA A 282 22.00 8.29 14.49
CA ALA A 282 23.05 9.32 14.49
C ALA A 282 24.22 8.98 15.43
N GLU A 283 23.94 8.41 16.61
CA GLU A 283 24.98 7.97 17.55
C GLU A 283 25.74 6.75 17.02
N SER A 284 25.08 5.80 16.35
CA SER A 284 25.71 4.62 15.74
C SER A 284 26.62 4.98 14.56
N GLU A 285 26.22 5.96 13.74
CA GLU A 285 27.05 6.51 12.66
C GLU A 285 28.27 7.25 13.23
N ASN A 286 28.11 7.89 14.39
CA ASN A 286 29.18 8.58 15.11
C ASN A 286 30.14 7.65 15.87
N MET A 287 29.96 6.32 15.80
CA MET A 287 30.88 5.32 16.39
C MET A 287 31.84 4.68 15.36
N ASN A 288 31.68 4.96 14.06
CA ASN A 288 32.48 4.35 12.99
C ASN A 288 33.88 4.97 12.75
N TRP A 289 34.31 5.97 13.53
CA TRP A 289 35.59 6.66 13.32
C TRP A 289 36.72 6.29 14.31
N TYR A 290 36.47 5.38 15.26
CA TYR A 290 37.47 4.97 16.26
C TYR A 290 38.22 3.67 15.92
N GLY A 291 38.13 3.15 14.69
CA GLY A 291 38.69 1.86 14.31
C GLY A 291 39.43 1.86 12.97
N THR A 292 40.49 2.66 12.83
CA THR A 292 41.55 2.52 11.82
C THR A 292 42.89 2.92 12.41
#